data_AF-A0A0G0P2H6-F1
#
_entry.id   AF-A0A0G0P2H6-F1
#
_cell.length_a   1.000
_cell.length_b   1.000
_cell.length_c   1.000
_cell.angle_alpha   90.00
_cell.angle_beta   90.00
_cell.angle_gamma   90.00
#
_symmetry.space_group_name_H-M   'P 1'
#
loop_
_entity.id
_entity.type
_entity.pdbx_description
1 polymer ?
#
loop_
_entity_poly.entity_id
_entity_poly.type
_entity_poly.pdbx_seq_one_letter_code
_entity_poly.pdbx_strand_id
1 'polypeptide(L)' 'MFDLMKSFVWIAIMLILAYFIMSYFGYEPNLDYFSTSKEVCQQKIKDCTNNVIHNGINNTDKCNFNCINPKLIIKKVK' A
#
# COMPACT_ATOMS: atom_id res chain seq x y z
N MET A 1 -19.33 17.05 -20.46
CA MET A 1 -18.93 17.61 -19.14
C MET A 1 -19.82 17.11 -18.00
N PHE A 2 -21.14 17.08 -18.15
CA PHE A 2 -22.08 16.63 -17.11
C PHE A 2 -21.89 15.15 -16.66
N ASP A 3 -21.52 14.26 -17.58
CA ASP A 3 -21.33 12.83 -17.27
C ASP A 3 -20.12 12.55 -16.38
N LEU A 4 -19.04 13.34 -16.50
CA LEU A 4 -17.88 13.22 -15.63
C LEU A 4 -18.26 13.57 -14.18
N MET A 5 -19.03 14.64 -14.00
CA MET A 5 -19.51 15.05 -12.67
C MET A 5 -20.42 13.99 -12.05
N LYS A 6 -21.32 13.40 -12.83
CA LYS A 6 -22.17 12.29 -12.40
C LYS A 6 -21.35 11.04 -12.03
N SER A 7 -20.26 10.78 -12.76
CA SER A 7 -19.36 9.66 -12.47
C SER A 7 -18.67 9.80 -11.10
N PHE A 8 -18.16 10.99 -10.77
CA PHE A 8 -17.56 11.23 -9.44
C PHE A 8 -18.54 11.02 -8.30
N VAL A 9 -19.81 11.42 -8.48
CA VAL A 9 -20.86 11.20 -7.48
C VAL A 9 -21.10 9.70 -7.28
N TRP A 10 -21.20 8.92 -8.36
CA TRP A 10 -21.34 7.46 -8.26
C TRP A 10 -20.15 6.78 -7.60
N ILE A 11 -18.92 7.22 -7.91
CA ILE A 11 -17.70 6.71 -7.27
C ILE A 11 -17.73 6.99 -5.77
N ALA A 12 -18.10 8.21 -5.35
CA ALA A 12 -18.19 8.56 -3.94
C ALA A 12 -19.20 7.67 -3.19
N ILE A 13 -20.38 7.44 -3.78
CA ILE A 13 -21.40 6.56 -3.20
C ILE A 13 -20.88 5.13 -3.05
N MET A 14 -20.21 4.60 -4.08
CA MET A 14 -19.64 3.24 -4.04
C MET A 14 -18.54 3.10 -2.99
N LEU A 15 -17.70 4.12 -2.83
CA LEU A 15 -16.66 4.13 -1.79
C LEU A 15 -17.26 4.10 -0.38
N ILE A 16 -18.34 4.85 -0.13
CA ILE A 16 -19.04 4.85 1.15
C ILE A 16 -19.65 3.47 1.42
N LEU A 17 -20.35 2.87 0.45
CA LEU A 17 -20.91 1.54 0.60
C LEU A 17 -19.84 0.48 0.86
N ALA A 18 -18.72 0.53 0.13
CA ALA A 18 -17.60 -0.38 0.34
C ALA A 18 -17.00 -0.24 1.75
N TYR A 19 -16.87 0.98 2.25
CA TYR A 19 -16.40 1.23 3.62
C TYR A 19 -17.34 0.61 4.67
N PHE A 20 -18.65 0.80 4.52
CA PHE A 20 -19.64 0.21 5.42
C PHE A 20 -19.63 -1.31 5.37
N ILE A 21 -19.54 -1.92 4.18
CA ILE A 21 -19.43 -3.37 4.02
C ILE A 21 -18.17 -3.89 4.73
N MET A 22 -17.01 -3.29 4.47
CA MET A 22 -15.76 -3.67 5.13
C MET A 22 -15.88 -3.58 6.65
N SER A 23 -16.42 -2.47 7.16
CA SER A 23 -16.64 -2.28 8.60
C SER A 23 -17.60 -3.31 9.20
N TYR A 24 -18.69 -3.66 8.50
CA TYR A 24 -19.63 -4.70 8.92
C TYR A 24 -18.98 -6.08 9.07
N PHE A 25 -18.09 -6.44 8.13
CA PHE A 25 -17.29 -7.67 8.20
C PHE A 25 -16.10 -7.58 9.18
N GLY A 26 -15.94 -6.46 9.88
CA GLY A 26 -14.87 -6.25 10.86
C GLY A 26 -13.51 -5.96 10.23
N TYR A 27 -13.48 -5.47 8.99
CA TYR A 27 -12.28 -5.00 8.32
C TYR A 27 -12.14 -3.49 8.47
N GLU A 28 -10.99 -3.04 8.97
CA GLU A 28 -10.64 -1.63 9.08
C GLU A 28 -9.44 -1.30 8.18
N PRO A 29 -9.45 -0.14 7.50
CA PRO A 29 -8.28 0.33 6.77
C PRO A 29 -7.15 0.65 7.75
N ASN A 30 -5.99 0.04 7.53
CA ASN A 30 -4.80 0.27 8.33
C ASN A 30 -4.05 1.50 7.79
N LEU A 31 -4.33 2.68 8.33
CA LEU A 31 -3.68 3.92 7.88
C LEU A 31 -2.19 3.94 8.22
N ASP A 32 -1.80 3.33 9.34
CA ASP A 32 -0.41 3.25 9.78
C ASP A 32 0.46 2.40 8.84
N TYR A 33 -0.14 1.43 8.14
CA TYR A 33 0.56 0.61 7.14
C TYR A 33 1.26 1.46 6.08
N PHE A 34 0.65 2.56 5.63
CA PHE A 34 1.25 3.40 4.59
C PHE A 34 2.45 4.20 5.09
N SER A 35 2.42 4.60 6.36
CA SER A 35 3.57 5.26 7.00
C SER A 35 4.71 4.27 7.23
N THR A 36 4.42 3.15 7.90
CA THR A 36 5.42 2.14 8.26
C THR A 36 5.97 1.43 7.03
N SER A 37 5.15 1.06 6.04
CA SER A 37 5.65 0.43 4.81
C SER A 37 6.56 1.33 4.02
N LYS A 38 6.34 2.66 4.04
CA LYS A 38 7.23 3.61 3.39
C LYS A 38 8.60 3.61 4.06
N GLU A 39 8.65 3.70 5.38
CA GLU A 39 9.92 3.68 6.13
C GLU A 39 10.69 2.37 5.93
N VAL A 40 9.99 1.23 6.06
CA VAL A 40 10.59 -0.10 5.86
C VAL A 40 11.07 -0.28 4.42
N CYS A 41 10.31 0.20 3.44
CA CYS A 41 10.72 0.17 2.03
C CYS A 41 11.98 1.02 1.80
N GLN A 42 12.01 2.24 2.35
CA GLN A 42 13.17 3.13 2.22
C GLN A 42 14.41 2.52 2.89
N GLN A 43 14.28 1.85 4.03
CA GLN A 43 15.37 1.12 4.65
C GLN A 43 15.87 -0.02 3.76
N LYS A 44 14.98 -0.87 3.24
CA LYS A 44 15.36 -1.95 2.32
C LYS A 44 16.08 -1.46 1.07
N ILE A 45 15.64 -0.32 0.52
CA ILE A 45 16.31 0.31 -0.63
C ILE A 45 17.69 0.84 -0.24
N LYS A 46 17.83 1.49 0.92
CA LYS A 46 19.12 1.98 1.43
C LYS A 46 20.09 0.82 1.68
N ASP A 47 19.64 -0.25 2.32
CA ASP A 47 20.45 -1.42 2.62
C ASP A 47 20.87 -2.16 1.34
N CYS A 48 19.96 -2.28 0.38
CA CYS A 48 20.27 -2.77 -0.96
C CYS A 48 21.36 -1.91 -1.63
N THR A 49 21.18 -0.58 -1.61
CA THR A 49 22.11 0.36 -2.25
C THR A 49 23.49 0.28 -1.60
N ASN A 50 23.56 0.25 -0.27
CA ASN A 50 24.81 0.08 0.47
C ASN A 50 25.48 -1.25 0.14
N ASN A 51 24.72 -2.34 0.05
CA ASN A 51 25.26 -3.66 -0.31
C ASN A 51 25.74 -3.73 -1.76
N VAL A 52 25.08 -3.05 -2.70
CA VAL A 52 25.53 -2.96 -4.10
C VAL A 52 26.79 -2.11 -4.23
N ILE A 53 26.89 -1.00 -3.48
CA ILE A 53 28.10 -0.16 -3.43
C ILE A 53 29.28 -0.94 -2.84
N HIS A 54 29.05 -1.71 -1.77
CA HIS A 54 30.12 -2.46 -1.11
C HIS A 54 30.51 -3.76 -1.82
N ASN A 55 29.56 -4.51 -2.37
CA ASN A 55 29.79 -5.85 -2.95
C ASN A 55 29.77 -5.88 -4.48
N GLY A 56 29.60 -4.72 -5.12
CA GLY A 56 29.48 -4.58 -6.57
C GLY A 56 28.13 -5.05 -7.13
N ILE A 57 27.83 -4.64 -8.36
CA ILE A 57 26.62 -4.91 -9.16
C ILE A 57 26.26 -6.40 -9.36
N ASN A 58 27.02 -7.34 -8.80
CA ASN A 58 26.74 -8.78 -8.87
C ASN A 58 25.61 -9.24 -7.92
N ASN A 59 25.09 -8.38 -7.03
CA ASN A 59 23.98 -8.71 -6.12
C ASN A 59 22.66 -7.97 -6.43
N THR A 60 22.57 -7.28 -7.56
CA THR A 60 21.42 -6.42 -7.91
C THR A 60 20.09 -7.19 -8.00
N ASP A 61 20.13 -8.47 -8.36
CA ASP A 61 18.95 -9.36 -8.45
C ASP A 61 18.33 -9.71 -7.08
N LYS A 62 19.03 -9.47 -5.96
CA LYS A 62 18.49 -9.75 -4.61
C LYS A 62 17.64 -8.61 -4.04
N CYS A 63 17.62 -7.47 -4.70
CA CYS A 63 16.86 -6.32 -4.24
C CYS A 63 15.41 -6.43 -4.71
N ASN A 64 14.61 -7.14 -3.90
CA ASN A 64 13.18 -7.24 -4.14
C ASN A 64 12.48 -5.95 -3.68
N PHE A 65 12.10 -5.09 -4.63
CA PHE A 65 11.42 -3.81 -4.40
C PHE A 65 9.92 -3.95 -4.08
N ASN A 66 9.45 -5.16 -3.72
CA ASN A 66 8.06 -5.37 -3.38
C ASN A 66 7.75 -4.78 -1.99
N CYS A 67 7.50 -3.48 -1.97
CA CYS A 67 7.23 -2.68 -0.78
C CYS A 67 5.74 -2.62 -0.42
N ILE A 68 4.89 -3.33 -1.16
CA ILE A 68 3.45 -3.34 -0.97
C ILE A 68 3.00 -4.75 -0.58
N ASN A 69 2.58 -4.90 0.67
CA ASN A 69 1.85 -6.05 1.18
C ASN A 69 0.34 -5.74 1.26
N PRO A 70 -0.46 -6.14 0.25
CA PRO A 70 -1.89 -5.82 0.22
C PRO A 70 -2.69 -6.40 1.40
N LYS A 71 -2.21 -7.50 1.99
CA LYS A 71 -2.82 -8.11 3.18
C LYS A 71 -2.74 -7.25 4.45
N LEU A 72 -1.83 -6.27 4.49
CA LEU A 72 -1.63 -5.40 5.66
C LEU A 72 -2.37 -4.06 5.53
N ILE A 73 -2.88 -3.73 4.33
CA ILE A 73 -3.67 -2.52 4.05
C ILE A 73 -5.04 -2.60 4.74
N ILE A 74 -5.62 -3.79 4.79
CA ILE A 74 -6.92 -4.05 5.42
C ILE A 74 -6.68 -4.97 6.61
N LYS A 75 -6.93 -4.47 7.81
CA LYS A 75 -6.79 -5.24 9.06
C LYS A 75 -8.15 -5.80 9.46
N LYS A 76 -8.22 -7.11 9.71
CA LYS A 76 -9.39 -7.72 10.34
C LYS A 76 -9.30 -7.51 11.84
N VAL A 77 -10.30 -6.84 12.42
CA VAL A 77 -10.37 -6.51 13.85
C VAL A 77 -11.17 -7.57 14.62
N LYS A 78 -12.07 -8.29 13.95
CA LYS A 78 -12.97 -9.29 14.55
C LYS A 78 -12.70 -10.71 14.09
#